data_AF-A0A095AQ65-F1
#
_entry.id   AF-A0A095AQ65-F1
#
_cell.length_a   1.000
_cell.length_b   1.000
_cell.length_c   1.000
_cell.angle_alpha   90.00
_cell.angle_beta   90.00
_cell.angle_gamma   90.00
#
_symmetry.space_group_name_H-M   'P 1'
#
loop_
_entity.id
_entity.type
_entity.pdbx_description
1 polymer ?
#
loop_
_entity_poly.entity_id
_entity_poly.type
_entity_poly.pdbx_seq_one_letter_code
_entity_poly.pdbx_strand_id
1 'polypeptide(L)'
;ENQIDQTCINKKFRWTVEDVRTKRGADIASHYHLVVANLKLKLKKHWTTGQPALRRLNTAFLRGTDKLSEFKIALNNRFQALQDLLKEEETTMEDNSKGIKEALFLTCQEVLSLKKHNHKEWISIETLDKIKERKNK
;
A
#
# COMPACT_ATOMS: atom_id res chain seq x y z
N GLU A 1 -45.94 -4.68 16.22
CA GLU A 1 -45.03 -4.57 15.05
C GLU A 1 -43.63 -4.89 15.56
N ASN A 2 -43.04 -6.01 15.16
CA ASN A 2 -41.75 -6.45 15.70
C ASN A 2 -40.63 -5.78 14.91
N GLN A 3 -39.76 -5.01 15.56
CA GLN A 3 -38.55 -4.44 14.93
C GLN A 3 -37.50 -5.54 14.78
N ILE A 4 -37.41 -6.12 13.58
CA ILE A 4 -36.47 -7.20 13.25
C ILE A 4 -35.17 -6.63 12.67
N ASP A 5 -35.23 -5.43 12.08
CA ASP A 5 -34.08 -4.78 11.44
C ASP A 5 -33.25 -4.01 12.48
N GLN A 6 -31.99 -4.40 12.65
CA GLN A 6 -31.06 -3.77 13.59
C GLN A 6 -29.72 -3.48 12.91
N THR A 7 -29.20 -2.27 13.13
CA THR A 7 -27.86 -1.88 12.70
C THR A 7 -26.91 -1.92 13.91
N CYS A 8 -26.04 -2.94 13.96
CA CYS A 8 -25.09 -3.08 15.05
C CYS A 8 -23.82 -2.26 14.81
N ILE A 9 -23.43 -1.44 15.78
CA ILE A 9 -22.20 -0.64 15.76
C ILE A 9 -21.38 -0.98 17.01
N ASN A 10 -20.07 -1.07 16.87
CA ASN A 10 -19.18 -1.31 18.00
C ASN A 10 -19.39 -0.24 19.08
N LYS A 11 -19.52 -0.63 20.35
CA LYS A 11 -19.78 0.25 21.50
C LYS A 11 -18.81 1.45 21.57
N LYS A 12 -17.57 1.30 21.12
CA LYS A 12 -16.57 2.38 21.06
C LYS A 12 -16.97 3.53 20.13
N PHE A 13 -17.72 3.25 19.06
CA PHE A 13 -18.19 4.23 18.08
C PHE A 13 -19.64 4.65 18.29
N ARG A 14 -20.26 4.30 19.43
CA ARG A 14 -21.67 4.67 19.69
C ARG A 14 -21.92 6.17 19.56
N TRP A 15 -20.97 6.99 19.99
CA TRP A 15 -21.06 8.45 19.95
C TRP A 15 -20.88 9.07 18.55
N THR A 16 -20.58 8.27 17.54
CA THR A 16 -20.41 8.75 16.16
C THR A 16 -21.70 8.66 15.37
N VAL A 17 -22.75 8.05 15.92
CA VAL A 17 -24.07 7.99 15.29
C VAL A 17 -24.76 9.33 15.50
N GLU A 18 -25.05 10.03 14.42
CA GLU A 18 -25.75 11.31 14.48
C GLU A 18 -27.27 11.11 14.44
N ASP A 19 -27.73 10.13 13.65
CA ASP A 19 -29.15 9.94 13.40
C ASP A 19 -29.41 8.52 12.89
N VAL A 20 -30.53 7.94 13.28
CA VAL A 20 -31.00 6.63 12.78
C VAL A 20 -32.49 6.76 12.48
N ARG A 21 -32.86 6.51 11.23
CA ARG A 21 -34.24 6.62 10.78
C ARG A 21 -34.70 5.36 10.09
N THR A 22 -35.94 4.99 10.38
CA THR A 22 -36.66 3.96 9.65
C THR A 22 -37.51 4.64 8.58
N LYS A 23 -37.24 4.34 7.32
CA LYS A 23 -37.98 4.87 6.17
C LYS A 23 -39.08 3.87 5.80
N ARG A 24 -40.34 4.27 6.01
CA ARG A 24 -41.54 3.51 5.61
C ARG A 24 -41.93 3.93 4.18
N GLY A 25 -41.98 2.96 3.25
CA GLY A 25 -42.44 3.17 1.88
C GLY A 25 -41.35 3.47 0.85
N ALA A 26 -40.38 2.56 0.69
CA ALA A 26 -39.59 2.49 -0.54
C ALA A 26 -40.22 1.45 -1.46
N ASP A 27 -40.40 1.81 -2.73
CA ASP A 27 -41.27 1.20 -3.74
C ASP A 27 -40.77 -0.16 -4.26
N ILE A 28 -40.71 -1.16 -3.38
CA ILE A 28 -40.48 -2.58 -3.72
C ILE A 28 -41.31 -3.39 -2.73
N ALA A 29 -42.12 -4.32 -3.21
CA ALA A 29 -43.07 -5.15 -2.47
C ALA A 29 -42.45 -6.06 -1.37
N SER A 30 -41.67 -5.49 -0.46
CA SER A 30 -41.03 -6.17 0.66
C SER A 30 -41.65 -5.69 1.96
N HIS A 31 -41.92 -6.61 2.87
CA HIS A 31 -42.52 -6.33 4.18
C HIS A 31 -41.53 -5.75 5.21
N TYR A 32 -40.34 -5.30 4.76
CA TYR A 32 -39.28 -4.76 5.61
C TYR A 32 -39.18 -3.24 5.49
N HIS A 33 -38.88 -2.57 6.61
CA HIS A 33 -38.67 -1.13 6.62
C HIS A 33 -37.17 -0.82 6.52
N LEU A 34 -36.79 0.06 5.59
CA LEU A 34 -35.39 0.43 5.44
C LEU A 34 -34.91 1.22 6.66
N VAL A 35 -33.89 0.70 7.36
CA VAL A 35 -33.21 1.43 8.43
C VAL A 35 -31.95 2.10 7.88
N VAL A 36 -31.86 3.43 8.00
CA VAL A 36 -30.71 4.23 7.58
C VAL A 36 -30.05 4.86 8.80
N ALA A 37 -28.75 4.66 8.96
CA ALA A 37 -27.96 5.28 10.01
C ALA A 37 -26.96 6.28 9.41
N ASN A 38 -26.96 7.52 9.93
CA ASN A 38 -25.99 8.55 9.63
C ASN A 38 -24.90 8.53 10.71
N LEU A 39 -23.64 8.50 10.29
CA LEU A 39 -22.49 8.49 11.20
C LEU A 39 -21.48 9.57 10.83
N LYS A 40 -20.98 10.27 11.84
CA LYS A 40 -19.86 11.21 11.74
C LYS A 40 -18.59 10.61 12.33
N LEU A 41 -17.74 10.11 11.44
CA LEU A 41 -16.47 9.49 11.79
C LEU A 41 -15.32 10.32 11.25
N LYS A 42 -14.27 10.52 12.08
CA LYS A 42 -12.97 11.01 11.61
C LYS A 42 -12.12 9.81 11.24
N LEU A 43 -11.81 9.66 9.94
CA LEU A 43 -10.89 8.62 9.49
C LEU A 43 -9.47 8.99 9.89
N LYS A 44 -8.72 8.02 10.42
CA LYS A 44 -7.30 8.22 10.71
C LYS A 44 -6.57 8.48 9.39
N LYS A 45 -5.86 9.60 9.30
CA LYS A 45 -4.98 9.89 8.17
C LYS A 45 -3.93 8.78 8.10
N HIS A 46 -3.89 8.05 6.98
CA HIS A 46 -2.75 7.20 6.72
C HIS A 46 -1.61 8.11 6.27
N TRP A 47 -0.41 7.92 6.83
CA TRP A 47 0.78 8.56 6.30
C TRP A 47 1.09 7.91 4.96
N THR A 48 0.66 8.54 3.87
CA THR A 48 1.25 8.33 2.55
C THR A 48 2.59 9.04 2.62
N THR A 49 3.61 8.36 3.13
CA THR A 49 4.98 8.86 3.13
C THR A 49 5.31 9.29 1.71
N GLY A 50 5.55 10.59 1.53
CA GLY A 50 6.17 11.12 0.32
C GLY A 50 7.58 10.54 0.20
N GLN A 51 7.99 10.30 -1.04
CA GLN A 51 9.02 9.36 -1.49
C GLN A 51 8.52 7.91 -1.64
N PRO A 52 8.92 7.20 -2.72
CA PRO A 52 8.77 5.76 -2.73
C PRO A 52 9.59 5.25 -1.55
N ALA A 53 8.92 4.93 -0.43
CA ALA A 53 9.55 4.16 0.62
C ALA A 53 10.12 2.94 -0.10
N LEU A 54 11.46 2.86 -0.17
CA LEU A 54 12.19 1.74 -0.79
C LEU A 54 11.47 0.48 -0.32
N ARG A 55 10.67 -0.11 -1.23
CA ARG A 55 9.81 -1.23 -0.89
C ARG A 55 10.75 -2.26 -0.27
N ARG A 56 10.42 -2.72 0.94
CA ARG A 56 11.33 -3.59 1.68
C ARG A 56 11.71 -4.77 0.80
N LEU A 57 13.00 -4.94 0.56
CA LEU A 57 13.53 -6.08 -0.14
C LEU A 57 13.35 -7.33 0.71
N ASN A 58 13.14 -8.47 0.08
CA ASN A 58 13.01 -9.72 0.82
C ASN A 58 14.40 -10.28 1.16
N THR A 59 15.01 -9.77 2.22
CA THR A 59 16.33 -10.22 2.70
C THR A 59 16.39 -11.69 3.11
N ALA A 60 15.24 -12.36 3.28
CA ALA A 60 15.20 -13.80 3.54
C ALA A 60 15.83 -14.63 2.40
N PHE A 61 15.78 -14.15 1.15
CA PHE A 61 16.39 -14.85 0.02
C PHE A 61 17.91 -14.95 0.13
N LEU A 62 18.57 -14.02 0.84
CA LEU A 62 20.01 -14.09 1.09
C LEU A 62 20.41 -15.20 2.07
N ARG A 63 19.46 -15.86 2.74
CA ARG A 63 19.77 -17.05 3.56
C ARG A 63 20.06 -18.29 2.71
N GLY A 64 19.54 -18.35 1.49
CA GLY A 64 19.82 -19.45 0.57
C GLY A 64 21.20 -19.26 -0.08
N THR A 65 22.03 -20.29 -0.06
CA THR A 65 23.36 -20.27 -0.69
C THR A 65 23.29 -19.95 -2.19
N ASP A 66 22.30 -20.50 -2.89
CA ASP A 66 22.15 -20.35 -4.33
C ASP A 66 21.68 -18.94 -4.72
N LYS A 67 20.73 -18.38 -3.97
CA LYS A 67 20.27 -17.01 -4.17
C LYS A 67 21.34 -15.98 -3.84
N LEU A 68 22.18 -16.26 -2.84
CA LEU A 68 23.29 -15.41 -2.46
C LEU A 68 24.43 -15.44 -3.50
N SER A 69 24.72 -16.61 -4.10
CA SER A 69 25.69 -16.69 -5.19
C SER A 69 25.17 -15.99 -6.45
N GLU A 70 23.91 -16.19 -6.82
CA GLU A 70 23.23 -15.47 -7.90
C GLU A 70 23.32 -13.94 -7.70
N PHE A 71 23.03 -13.46 -6.48
CA PHE A 71 23.15 -12.04 -6.15
C PHE A 71 24.58 -11.51 -6.35
N LYS A 72 25.59 -12.24 -5.88
CA LYS A 72 27.01 -11.85 -6.05
C LYS A 72 27.40 -11.77 -7.52
N ILE A 73 26.99 -12.75 -8.33
CA ILE A 73 27.29 -12.78 -9.77
C ILE A 73 26.61 -11.61 -10.48
N ALA A 74 25.31 -11.42 -10.27
CA ALA A 74 24.55 -10.33 -10.89
C ALA A 74 25.11 -8.95 -10.51
N LEU A 75 25.52 -8.79 -9.24
CA LEU A 75 26.14 -7.57 -8.75
C LEU A 75 27.48 -7.32 -9.45
N ASN A 76 28.37 -8.30 -9.46
CA ASN A 76 29.69 -8.17 -10.09
C ASN A 76 29.58 -7.84 -11.58
N ASN A 77 28.67 -8.50 -12.30
CA ASN A 77 28.45 -8.24 -13.72
C ASN A 77 28.01 -6.79 -13.98
N ARG A 78 27.09 -6.25 -13.15
CA ARG A 78 26.65 -4.86 -13.26
C ARG A 78 27.73 -3.85 -12.88
N PHE A 79 28.52 -4.13 -11.85
CA PHE A 79 29.63 -3.26 -11.48
C PHE A 79 30.73 -3.25 -12.54
N GLN A 80 30.97 -4.38 -13.21
CA GLN A 80 31.88 -4.45 -14.34
C GLN A 80 31.39 -3.56 -15.48
N ALA A 81 30.11 -3.70 -15.88
CA ALA A 81 29.51 -2.84 -16.90
C ALA A 81 29.54 -1.36 -16.52
N LEU A 82 29.31 -1.03 -15.24
CA LEU A 82 29.41 0.33 -14.73
C LEU A 82 30.84 0.85 -14.83
N GLN A 83 31.85 0.07 -14.42
CA GLN A 83 33.25 0.48 -14.53
C GLN A 83 33.67 0.72 -15.97
N ASP A 84 33.20 -0.11 -16.90
CA ASP A 84 33.54 0.05 -18.32
C ASP A 84 32.88 1.30 -18.89
N LEU A 85 31.63 1.61 -18.52
CA LEU A 85 30.98 2.88 -18.83
C LEU A 85 31.76 4.10 -18.29
N LEU A 86 32.23 4.01 -17.04
CA LEU A 86 33.00 5.08 -16.39
C LEU A 86 34.39 5.31 -16.99
N LYS A 87 34.94 4.36 -17.74
CA LYS A 87 36.21 4.54 -18.47
C LYS A 87 36.01 5.24 -19.80
N GLU A 88 34.83 5.12 -20.41
CA GLU A 88 34.52 5.72 -21.70
C GLU A 88 33.99 7.15 -21.60
N GLU A 89 33.38 7.53 -20.48
CA GLU A 89 32.71 8.81 -20.29
C GLU A 89 33.32 9.59 -19.11
N GLU A 90 33.70 10.87 -19.32
CA GLU A 90 34.09 11.78 -18.23
C GLU A 90 32.86 12.16 -17.39
N THR A 91 32.43 11.25 -16.53
CA THR A 91 31.27 11.45 -15.66
C THR A 91 31.64 12.21 -14.40
N THR A 92 30.72 13.02 -13.90
CA THR A 92 30.94 13.75 -12.65
C THR A 92 30.94 12.79 -11.45
N MET A 93 31.62 13.16 -10.36
CA MET A 93 31.60 12.38 -9.11
C MET A 93 30.17 12.09 -8.59
N GLU A 94 29.22 12.99 -8.86
CA GLU A 94 27.81 12.83 -8.48
C GLU A 94 27.10 11.77 -9.32
N ASP A 95 27.34 11.76 -10.64
CA ASP A 95 26.82 10.74 -11.55
C ASP A 95 27.33 9.35 -11.20
N ASN A 96 28.59 9.24 -10.77
CA ASN A 96 29.20 7.99 -10.32
C ASN A 96 28.51 7.45 -9.06
N SER A 97 28.27 8.33 -8.09
CA SER A 97 27.52 8.00 -6.87
C SER A 97 26.09 7.53 -7.19
N LYS A 98 25.45 8.14 -8.18
CA LYS A 98 24.12 7.76 -8.65
C LYS A 98 24.15 6.39 -9.34
N GLY A 99 25.08 6.14 -10.26
CA GLY A 99 25.24 4.86 -10.95
C GLY A 99 25.48 3.69 -10.00
N ILE A 100 26.28 3.89 -8.94
CA ILE A 100 26.50 2.87 -7.90
C ILE A 100 25.21 2.54 -7.16
N LYS A 101 24.45 3.56 -6.75
CA LYS A 101 23.16 3.38 -6.06
C LYS A 101 22.15 2.65 -6.95
N GLU A 102 22.10 2.99 -8.24
CA GLU A 102 21.21 2.37 -9.21
C GLU A 102 21.59 0.91 -9.48
N ALA A 103 22.88 0.60 -9.70
CA ALA A 103 23.36 -0.77 -9.91
C ALA A 103 23.01 -1.68 -8.71
N LEU A 104 23.20 -1.19 -7.48
CA LEU A 104 22.82 -1.89 -6.26
C LEU A 104 21.31 -2.10 -6.18
N PHE A 105 20.52 -1.06 -6.44
CA PHE A 105 19.07 -1.11 -6.36
C PHE A 105 18.47 -2.10 -7.37
N LEU A 106 18.90 -2.04 -8.63
CA LEU A 106 18.44 -2.92 -9.69
C LEU A 106 18.76 -4.39 -9.38
N THR A 107 19.96 -4.66 -8.86
CA THR A 107 20.38 -6.03 -8.49
C THR A 107 19.56 -6.58 -7.34
N CYS A 108 19.30 -5.75 -6.34
CA CYS A 108 18.44 -6.14 -5.25
C CYS A 108 17.00 -6.40 -5.73
N GLN A 109 16.46 -5.56 -6.61
CA GLN A 109 15.11 -5.73 -7.14
C GLN A 109 14.97 -7.02 -7.98
N GLU A 110 15.95 -7.32 -8.81
CA GLU A 110 15.95 -8.49 -9.69
C GLU A 110 16.09 -9.80 -8.91
N VAL A 111 17.08 -9.89 -8.01
CA VAL A 111 17.41 -11.16 -7.35
C VAL A 111 16.58 -11.39 -6.08
N LEU A 112 16.37 -10.34 -5.27
CA LEU A 112 15.70 -10.45 -3.97
C LEU A 112 14.20 -10.16 -4.06
N SER A 113 13.74 -9.52 -5.14
CA SER A 113 12.36 -9.07 -5.29
C SER A 113 11.89 -8.14 -4.16
N LEU A 114 10.83 -7.39 -4.46
CA LEU A 114 10.17 -6.55 -3.46
C LEU A 114 9.27 -7.42 -2.59
N LYS A 115 9.28 -7.20 -1.27
CA LYS A 115 8.28 -7.83 -0.39
C LYS A 115 6.89 -7.45 -0.90
N LYS A 116 6.10 -8.48 -1.22
CA LYS A 116 4.68 -8.29 -1.52
C LYS A 116 4.03 -7.74 -0.25
N HIS A 117 3.38 -6.59 -0.39
CA HIS A 117 2.47 -6.13 0.65
C HIS A 117 1.25 -7.04 0.60
N ASN A 118 1.08 -7.87 1.63
CA ASN A 118 -0.15 -8.63 1.80
C ASN A 118 -1.25 -7.61 2.10
N HIS A 119 -2.03 -7.28 1.08
CA HIS A 119 -3.25 -6.52 1.25
C HIS A 119 -4.17 -7.33 2.15
N LYS A 120 -4.69 -6.73 3.22
CA LYS A 120 -5.81 -7.34 3.93
C LYS A 120 -7.07 -7.09 3.12
N GLU A 121 -7.82 -8.13 2.75
CA GLU A 121 -9.00 -8.04 1.86
C GLU A 121 -10.05 -7.02 2.31
N TRP A 122 -10.14 -6.77 3.62
CA TRP A 122 -11.13 -5.82 4.19
C TRP A 122 -10.82 -4.34 3.95
N ILE A 123 -9.62 -4.01 3.47
CA ILE A 123 -9.33 -2.66 2.97
C ILE A 123 -9.40 -2.79 1.45
N SER A 124 -10.32 -2.10 0.78
CA SER A 124 -10.37 -2.09 -0.68
C SER A 124 -9.59 -0.88 -1.22
N ILE A 125 -9.18 -0.95 -2.49
CA ILE A 125 -8.60 0.21 -3.20
C ILE A 125 -9.60 1.37 -3.19
N GLU A 126 -10.89 1.08 -3.40
CA GLU A 126 -11.98 2.07 -3.32
C GLU A 126 -12.05 2.76 -1.94
N THR A 127 -11.75 2.03 -0.86
CA THR A 127 -11.69 2.62 0.49
C THR A 127 -10.51 3.59 0.62
N LEU A 128 -9.36 3.29 0.02
CA LEU A 128 -8.19 4.16 0.01
C LEU A 128 -8.42 5.41 -0.85
N ASP A 129 -9.10 5.27 -2.00
CA ASP A 129 -9.44 6.38 -2.89
C ASP A 129 -10.40 7.35 -2.20
N LYS A 130 -11.45 6.85 -1.54
CA LYS A 130 -12.38 7.68 -0.73
C LYS A 130 -11.67 8.43 0.41
N ILE A 131 -10.61 7.88 0.98
CA ILE A 131 -9.78 8.58 1.99
C ILE A 131 -8.98 9.71 1.33
N LYS A 132 -8.45 9.49 0.11
CA LYS A 132 -7.67 10.49 -0.63
C LYS A 132 -8.55 11.64 -1.13
N GLU A 133 -9.73 11.36 -1.67
CA GLU A 133 -10.69 12.37 -2.14
C GLU A 133 -11.11 13.33 -1.02
N ARG A 134 -11.37 12.81 0.19
CA ARG A 134 -11.71 13.62 1.36
C ARG A 134 -10.54 14.43 1.94
N LYS A 135 -9.30 14.14 1.54
CA LYS A 135 -8.11 14.91 1.96
C LYS A 135 -7.90 16.15 1.08
N ASN A 136 -8.38 16.12 -0.16
CA ASN A 136 -8.24 17.21 -1.13
C ASN A 136 -9.42 18.20 -1.10
N LYS A 137 -10.34 18.03 -0.14
CA LYS A 137 -11.46 18.92 0.16
C LYS A 137 -11.17 19.62 1.48
#